data_AF-A0A3P6V8T3-F1
#
_entry.id   AF-A0A3P6V8T3-F1
#
_cell.length_a   1.000
_cell.length_b   1.000
_cell.length_c   1.000
_cell.angle_alpha   90.00
_cell.angle_beta   90.00
_cell.angle_gamma   90.00
#
_symmetry.space_group_name_H-M   'P 1'
#
loop_
_entity.id
_entity.type
_entity.pdbx_description
1 polymer ?
#
loop_
_entity_poly.entity_id
_entity_poly.type
_entity_poly.pdbx_seq_one_letter_code
_entity_poly.pdbx_strand_id
1 'polypeptide(L)'
;MEKQKATRWLIILRYNIGRELTRVRLPVILNEPLSALQIYIAAYAVSGYARTKMRAATKPFNPLLGETFECLRPEKHWRFMAEQVCHHPPVAASHCSSSDWTLNQEIMMKNKFWGRSLEIVPMGGCEVHLNR
;
A
#
# COMPACT_ATOMS: atom_id res chain seq x y z
N MET A 1 1.14 -24.13 -20.34
CA MET A 1 0.74 -22.76 -20.77
C MET A 1 1.82 -21.73 -20.43
N GLU A 2 2.26 -21.61 -19.17
CA GLU A 2 3.32 -20.68 -18.74
C GLU A 2 4.66 -20.83 -19.47
N LYS A 3 5.15 -22.07 -19.62
CA LYS A 3 6.41 -22.32 -20.35
C LYS A 3 6.39 -21.76 -21.77
N GLN A 4 5.25 -21.81 -22.45
CA GLN A 4 5.09 -21.29 -23.81
C GLN A 4 4.99 -19.76 -23.84
N LYS A 5 4.40 -19.15 -22.80
CA LYS A 5 4.39 -17.69 -22.59
C LYS A 5 5.81 -17.17 -22.40
N ALA A 6 6.62 -17.85 -21.58
CA ALA A 6 8.02 -17.49 -21.33
C ALA A 6 8.88 -17.59 -22.60
N THR A 7 8.75 -18.66 -23.39
CA THR A 7 9.49 -18.82 -24.66
C THR A 7 9.15 -17.70 -25.65
N ARG A 8 7.86 -17.34 -25.80
CA ARG A 8 7.42 -16.25 -26.68
C ARG A 8 7.92 -14.89 -26.21
N TRP A 9 7.94 -14.65 -24.91
CA TRP A 9 8.53 -13.44 -24.30
C TRP A 9 10.00 -13.29 -24.63
N LEU A 10 10.80 -14.35 -24.44
CA LEU A 10 12.24 -14.33 -24.72
C LEU A 10 12.55 -14.04 -26.18
N ILE A 11 11.74 -14.54 -27.11
CA ILE A 11 11.88 -14.25 -28.54
C ILE A 11 11.68 -12.75 -28.80
N ILE A 12 10.60 -12.15 -28.28
CA ILE A 12 10.31 -10.72 -28.46
C ILE A 12 11.43 -9.83 -27.89
N LEU A 13 11.95 -10.18 -26.70
CA LEU A 13 13.04 -9.44 -26.07
C LEU A 13 14.32 -9.48 -26.91
N ARG A 14 14.67 -10.65 -27.47
CA ARG A 14 15.85 -10.80 -28.34
C ARG A 14 15.77 -9.95 -29.62
N TYR A 15 14.57 -9.80 -30.19
CA TYR A 15 14.37 -8.97 -31.40
C TYR A 15 14.27 -7.45 -31.11
N ASN A 16 14.17 -7.04 -29.85
CA ASN A 16 14.00 -5.64 -29.46
C ASN A 16 15.10 -5.17 -28.49
N ILE A 17 16.29 -5.77 -28.56
CA ILE A 17 17.45 -5.34 -27.77
C ILE A 17 17.75 -3.86 -28.06
N GLY A 18 17.90 -3.06 -27.00
CA GLY A 18 18.18 -1.62 -27.10
C GLY A 18 16.95 -0.74 -27.38
N ARG A 19 15.75 -1.32 -27.53
CA ARG A 19 14.50 -0.55 -27.70
C ARG A 19 13.74 -0.41 -26.38
N GLU A 20 13.03 0.71 -26.23
CA GLU A 20 12.11 0.92 -25.11
C GLU A 20 10.88 0.00 -25.25
N LEU A 21 10.67 -0.91 -24.30
CA LEU A 21 9.63 -1.95 -24.38
C LEU A 21 8.20 -1.38 -24.41
N THR A 22 7.99 -0.20 -23.83
CA THR A 22 6.71 0.54 -23.87
C THR A 22 6.28 0.90 -25.30
N ARG A 23 7.24 0.99 -26.24
CA ARG A 23 7.01 1.30 -27.65
C ARG A 23 6.95 0.05 -28.54
N VAL A 24 7.17 -1.14 -27.97
CA VAL A 24 7.13 -2.41 -28.69
C VAL A 24 5.69 -2.93 -28.69
N ARG A 25 5.16 -3.27 -29.87
CA ARG A 25 3.83 -3.87 -29.98
C ARG A 25 3.88 -5.31 -29.47
N LEU A 26 3.13 -5.60 -28.41
CA LEU A 26 3.05 -6.93 -27.80
C LEU A 26 1.71 -7.61 -28.14
N PRO A 27 1.69 -8.92 -28.42
CA PRO A 27 0.44 -9.66 -28.56
C PRO A 27 -0.28 -9.77 -27.19
N VAL A 28 -1.60 -9.57 -27.19
CA VAL A 28 -2.43 -9.49 -25.96
C VAL A 28 -2.27 -10.68 -25.01
N ILE A 29 -1.97 -11.87 -25.53
CA ILE A 29 -1.74 -13.09 -24.73
C ILE A 29 -0.55 -12.98 -23.75
N LEU A 30 0.36 -12.03 -23.99
CA LEU A 30 1.51 -11.78 -23.13
C LEU A 30 1.20 -10.78 -22.02
N ASN A 31 0.14 -9.99 -22.16
CA ASN A 31 -0.28 -9.02 -21.16
C ASN A 31 -0.94 -9.73 -19.98
N GLU A 32 -0.89 -9.07 -18.82
CA GLU A 32 -1.78 -9.40 -17.71
C GLU A 32 -3.07 -8.59 -17.85
N PRO A 33 -4.20 -9.09 -17.34
CA PRO A 33 -5.48 -8.37 -17.39
C PRO A 33 -5.55 -7.25 -16.34
N LEU A 34 -4.43 -6.53 -16.12
CA LEU A 34 -4.29 -5.41 -15.20
C LEU A 34 -3.53 -4.28 -15.89
N SER A 35 -4.02 -3.07 -15.70
CA SER A 35 -3.33 -1.85 -16.12
C SER A 35 -2.17 -1.54 -15.18
N ALA A 36 -1.15 -0.83 -15.68
CA ALA A 36 -0.04 -0.36 -14.86
C ALA A 36 -0.52 0.50 -13.67
N LEU A 37 -1.60 1.28 -13.84
CA LEU A 37 -2.18 2.10 -12.77
C LEU A 37 -2.72 1.24 -11.61
N GLN A 38 -3.43 0.15 -11.93
CA GLN A 38 -3.90 -0.80 -10.92
C GLN A 38 -2.74 -1.44 -10.17
N ILE A 39 -1.63 -1.73 -10.86
CA ILE A 39 -0.42 -2.28 -10.25
C ILE A 39 0.20 -1.28 -9.26
N TYR A 40 0.27 0.01 -9.60
CA TYR A 40 0.83 1.02 -8.69
C TYR A 40 0.01 1.18 -7.40
N ILE A 41 -1.32 1.22 -7.51
CA ILE A 41 -2.22 1.31 -6.35
C ILE A 41 -2.11 0.04 -5.49
N ALA A 42 -2.07 -1.14 -6.11
CA ALA A 42 -1.88 -2.40 -5.39
C ALA A 42 -0.52 -2.47 -4.67
N ALA A 43 0.57 -2.03 -5.33
CA ALA A 43 1.89 -1.97 -4.73
C ALA A 43 1.92 -1.02 -3.53
N TYR A 44 1.28 0.15 -3.63
CA TYR A 44 1.09 1.07 -2.52
C TYR A 44 0.38 0.41 -1.34
N ALA A 45 -0.77 -0.24 -1.57
CA ALA A 45 -1.56 -0.90 -0.53
C ALA A 45 -0.78 -2.00 0.21
N VAL A 46 0.05 -2.77 -0.49
CA VAL A 46 0.85 -3.85 0.11
C VAL A 46 2.10 -3.32 0.83
N SER A 47 2.67 -2.19 0.38
CA SER A 47 3.93 -1.66 0.91
C SER A 47 3.92 -1.39 2.42
N GLY A 48 2.77 -1.04 3.00
CA GLY A 48 2.61 -0.80 4.44
C GLY A 48 2.96 -2.02 5.30
N TYR A 49 2.82 -3.24 4.76
CA TYR A 49 3.12 -4.48 5.47
C TYR A 49 4.61 -4.83 5.47
N ALA A 50 5.46 -4.18 4.67
CA ALA A 50 6.86 -4.56 4.53
C ALA A 50 7.64 -4.52 5.87
N ARG A 51 7.25 -3.63 6.79
CA ARG A 51 7.92 -3.46 8.09
C ARG A 51 7.38 -4.36 9.21
N THR A 52 6.25 -5.03 9.01
CA THR A 52 5.62 -5.83 10.08
C THR A 52 6.46 -7.03 10.47
N LYS A 53 7.17 -7.66 9.51
CA LYS A 53 8.05 -8.82 9.73
C LYS A 53 9.11 -8.55 10.81
N MET A 54 9.73 -7.37 10.80
CA MET A 54 10.78 -7.01 11.76
C MET A 54 10.24 -6.61 13.14
N ARG A 55 8.92 -6.38 13.25
CA ARG A 55 8.25 -5.86 14.45
C ARG A 55 7.16 -6.77 14.99
N ALA A 56 7.07 -8.01 14.49
CA ALA A 56 5.99 -8.94 14.79
C ALA A 56 5.81 -9.24 16.29
N ALA A 57 6.89 -9.14 17.08
CA ALA A 57 6.88 -9.38 18.52
C ALA A 57 6.74 -8.09 19.37
N THR A 58 6.37 -6.96 18.77
CA THR A 58 6.28 -5.66 19.48
C THR A 58 4.85 -5.14 19.50
N LYS A 59 4.43 -4.60 20.64
CA LYS A 59 3.16 -3.87 20.79
C LYS A 59 3.45 -2.36 20.78
N PRO A 60 2.83 -1.56 19.90
CA PRO A 60 2.92 -0.11 20.01
C PRO A 60 2.21 0.37 21.29
N PHE A 61 2.55 1.57 21.75
CA PHE A 61 1.78 2.23 22.80
C PHE A 61 0.35 2.48 22.33
N ASN A 62 -0.59 2.38 23.26
CA ASN A 62 -1.98 2.78 23.01
C ASN A 62 -2.07 4.29 23.26
N PRO A 63 -2.34 5.13 22.25
CA PRO A 63 -2.42 6.57 22.45
C PRO A 63 -3.52 6.95 23.43
N LEU A 64 -3.34 8.09 24.11
CA LEU A 64 -4.39 8.70 24.93
C LEU A 64 -5.49 9.27 24.04
N LEU A 65 -6.71 9.40 24.57
CA LEU A 65 -7.81 10.06 23.86
C LEU A 65 -7.42 11.52 23.55
N GLY A 66 -7.55 11.93 22.29
CA GLY A 66 -7.13 13.25 21.81
C GLY A 66 -5.62 13.40 21.62
N GLU A 67 -4.81 12.35 21.82
CA GLU A 67 -3.39 12.39 21.48
C GLU A 67 -3.22 12.54 19.97
N THR A 68 -2.36 13.47 19.56
CA THR A 68 -2.11 13.81 18.16
C THR A 68 -0.69 13.47 17.74
N PHE A 69 -0.51 13.13 16.47
CA PHE A 69 0.79 12.96 15.83
C PHE A 69 0.83 13.68 14.48
N GLU A 70 1.90 14.43 14.23
CA GLU A 70 2.15 15.10 12.96
C GLU A 70 3.48 14.64 12.34
N CYS A 71 3.51 14.58 11.01
CA CYS A 71 4.69 14.18 10.26
C CYS A 71 4.75 14.97 8.94
N LEU A 72 5.65 15.95 8.91
CA LEU A 72 5.95 16.72 7.72
C LEU A 72 7.10 16.06 6.95
N ARG A 73 6.95 15.94 5.64
CA ARG A 73 7.99 15.43 4.73
C ARG A 73 8.13 16.38 3.53
N PRO A 74 8.76 17.55 3.72
CA PRO A 74 8.93 18.55 2.66
C PRO A 74 9.64 17.98 1.42
N GLU A 75 10.61 17.09 1.63
CA GLU A 75 11.39 16.42 0.58
C GLU A 75 10.56 15.42 -0.25
N LYS A 76 9.40 15.00 0.26
CA LYS A 76 8.44 14.15 -0.44
C LYS A 76 7.15 14.90 -0.79
N HIS A 77 7.07 16.19 -0.49
CA HIS A 77 5.92 17.05 -0.75
C HIS A 77 4.59 16.53 -0.19
N TRP A 78 4.61 16.00 1.04
CA TRP A 78 3.38 15.64 1.76
C TRP A 78 3.45 15.91 3.26
N ARG A 79 2.29 16.04 3.88
CA ARG A 79 2.09 16.25 5.32
C ARG A 79 1.03 15.30 5.85
N PHE A 80 1.30 14.70 7.01
CA PHE A 80 0.42 13.73 7.67
C PHE A 80 0.06 14.22 9.07
N MET A 81 -1.20 14.00 9.46
CA MET A 81 -1.71 14.23 10.80
C MET A 81 -2.59 13.05 11.22
N ALA A 82 -2.51 12.67 12.49
CA ALA A 82 -3.36 11.65 13.09
C ALA A 82 -3.79 12.06 14.50
N GLU A 83 -4.96 11.59 14.91
CA GLU A 83 -5.52 11.78 16.24
C GLU A 83 -6.18 10.49 16.71
N GLN A 84 -6.02 10.17 18.00
CA GLN A 84 -6.79 9.14 18.66
C GLN A 84 -8.19 9.68 19.01
N VAL A 85 -9.15 9.46 18.10
CA VAL A 85 -10.52 10.01 18.19
C VAL A 85 -11.45 9.20 19.11
N CYS A 86 -11.10 7.96 19.44
CA CYS A 86 -11.84 7.15 20.40
C CYS A 86 -10.88 6.25 21.21
N HIS A 87 -11.18 6.00 22.48
CA HIS A 87 -10.40 5.11 23.34
C HIS A 87 -11.09 3.76 23.58
N HIS A 88 -12.42 3.72 23.52
CA HIS A 88 -13.23 2.53 23.80
C HIS A 88 -14.37 2.39 22.76
N PRO A 89 -14.14 1.67 21.66
CA PRO A 89 -12.89 1.02 21.25
C PRO A 89 -11.83 2.00 20.71
N PRO A 90 -10.52 1.65 20.74
CA PRO A 90 -9.47 2.55 20.26
C PRO A 90 -9.56 2.75 18.74
N VAL A 91 -9.83 3.99 18.31
CA VAL A 91 -9.88 4.41 16.91
C VAL A 91 -8.93 5.58 16.71
N ALA A 92 -8.08 5.48 15.70
CA ALA A 92 -7.28 6.59 15.22
C ALA A 92 -7.80 7.05 13.85
N ALA A 93 -8.01 8.35 13.70
CA ALA A 93 -8.28 8.98 12.42
C ALA A 93 -6.99 9.64 11.91
N SER A 94 -6.79 9.64 10.60
CA SER A 94 -5.60 10.23 10.00
C SER A 94 -5.89 10.80 8.62
N HIS A 95 -5.16 11.86 8.29
CA HIS A 95 -5.23 12.56 7.04
C HIS A 95 -3.83 12.87 6.52
N CYS A 96 -3.57 12.55 5.26
CA CYS A 96 -2.35 12.93 4.56
C CYS A 96 -2.71 13.79 3.35
N SER A 97 -2.01 14.91 3.17
CA SER A 97 -2.21 15.79 2.02
C SER A 97 -0.90 16.01 1.27
N SER A 98 -1.00 15.96 -0.06
CA SER A 98 0.00 16.33 -1.05
C SER A 98 -0.66 17.17 -2.15
N SER A 99 0.11 17.71 -3.09
CA SER A 99 -0.46 18.43 -4.25
C SER A 99 -1.27 17.50 -5.14
N ASP A 100 -0.79 16.27 -5.34
CA ASP A 100 -1.30 15.37 -6.38
C ASP A 100 -2.28 14.34 -5.83
N TRP A 101 -2.33 14.17 -4.50
CA TRP A 101 -3.15 13.16 -3.85
C TRP A 101 -3.45 13.53 -2.39
N THR A 102 -4.53 12.94 -1.87
CA THR A 102 -4.85 12.97 -0.45
C THR A 102 -5.21 11.56 0.03
N LEU A 103 -4.96 11.29 1.30
CA LEU A 103 -5.29 10.02 1.95
C LEU A 103 -6.12 10.32 3.21
N ASN A 104 -7.28 9.68 3.31
CA ASN A 104 -8.06 9.62 4.54
C ASN A 104 -8.03 8.18 5.05
N GLN A 105 -7.76 8.00 6.34
CA GLN A 105 -7.77 6.67 6.93
C GLN A 105 -8.31 6.72 8.34
N GLU A 106 -9.23 5.82 8.64
CA GLU A 106 -9.58 5.44 10.01
C GLU A 106 -9.05 4.04 10.28
N ILE A 107 -8.51 3.80 11.47
CA ILE A 107 -8.04 2.48 11.84
C ILE A 107 -8.43 2.15 13.28
N MET A 108 -9.01 0.96 13.41
CA MET A 108 -9.22 0.26 14.67
C MET A 108 -8.51 -1.08 14.57
N MET A 109 -7.69 -1.42 15.57
CA MET A 109 -7.00 -2.71 15.60
C MET A 109 -7.67 -3.64 16.61
N LYS A 110 -8.26 -4.75 16.13
CA LYS A 110 -8.72 -5.83 17.00
C LYS A 110 -7.67 -6.93 17.02
N ASN A 111 -7.15 -7.21 18.20
CA ASN A 111 -6.14 -8.24 18.38
C ASN A 111 -6.73 -9.43 19.16
N LYS A 112 -6.50 -10.65 18.70
CA LYS A 112 -6.96 -11.87 19.37
C LYS A 112 -5.84 -12.89 19.45
N PHE A 113 -5.53 -13.34 20.66
CA PHE A 113 -4.55 -14.40 20.86
C PHE A 113 -5.25 -15.77 20.86
N TRP A 114 -4.77 -16.68 20.01
CA TRP A 114 -5.31 -18.02 19.82
C TRP A 114 -4.43 -19.11 20.47
N GLY A 115 -3.66 -18.76 21.50
CA GLY A 115 -2.79 -19.68 22.23
C GLY A 115 -1.42 -19.89 21.60
N ARG A 116 -1.32 -19.98 20.26
CA ARG A 116 -0.03 -20.07 19.54
C ARG A 116 0.23 -18.91 18.58
N SER A 117 -0.81 -18.22 18.14
CA SER A 117 -0.73 -17.12 17.20
C SER A 117 -1.50 -15.91 17.72
N LEU A 118 -1.04 -14.73 17.32
CA LEU A 118 -1.74 -13.47 17.52
C LEU A 118 -2.37 -13.07 16.18
N GLU A 119 -3.68 -13.00 16.14
CA GLU A 119 -4.44 -12.44 15.02
C GLU A 119 -4.58 -10.94 15.21
N ILE A 120 -4.26 -10.19 14.16
CA ILE A 120 -4.32 -8.74 14.11
C ILE A 120 -5.29 -8.39 12.98
N VAL A 121 -6.46 -7.86 13.35
CA VAL A 121 -7.52 -7.49 12.40
C VAL A 121 -7.60 -5.97 12.32
N PRO A 122 -7.00 -5.34 11.29
CA PRO A 122 -7.23 -3.94 11.02
C PRO A 122 -8.66 -3.78 10.50
N MET A 123 -9.42 -2.91 11.13
CA MET A 123 -10.74 -2.48 10.67
C MET A 123 -10.70 -0.98 10.38
N GLY A 124 -11.52 -0.55 9.43
CA GLY A 124 -11.59 0.84 8.99
C GLY A 124 -11.35 0.98 7.49
N GLY A 125 -11.59 2.18 6.99
CA GLY A 125 -11.38 2.55 5.60
C GLY A 125 -10.02 3.21 5.37
N CYS A 126 -9.48 2.99 4.17
CA CYS A 126 -8.33 3.71 3.64
C CYS A 126 -8.73 4.21 2.25
N GLU A 127 -8.86 5.52 2.12
CA GLU A 127 -9.36 6.19 0.91
C GLU A 127 -8.27 7.10 0.37
N VAL A 128 -7.84 6.82 -0.88
CA VAL A 128 -6.85 7.63 -1.59
C VAL A 128 -7.55 8.37 -2.71
N HIS A 129 -7.49 9.69 -2.68
CA HIS A 129 -7.95 10.56 -3.76
C HIS A 129 -6.75 11.03 -4.58
N LEU A 130 -6.86 10.96 -5.91
CA LEU A 130 -5.88 11.53 -6.83
C LEU A 130 -6.45 12.85 -7.34
N ASN A 131 -5.75 13.97 -7.14
CA ASN A 131 -6.25 15.33 -7.34
C ASN A 131 -6.26 15.77 -8.82
N ARG A 132 -6.65 14.88 -9.74
CA ARG A 132 -6.68 15.15 -11.18
C ARG A 132 -8.08 15.38 -11.72
#